data_AF-A0A6C0BVR5-F1
#
_entry.id   AF-A0A6C0BVR5-F1
#
_cell.length_a   1.000
_cell.length_b   1.000
_cell.length_c   1.000
_cell.angle_alpha   90.00
_cell.angle_beta   90.00
_cell.angle_gamma   90.00
#
_symmetry.space_group_name_H-M   'P 1'
#
loop_
_entity.id
_entity.type
_entity.pdbx_description
1 polymer ?
#
loop_
_entity_poly.entity_id
_entity_poly.type
_entity_poly.pdbx_seq_one_letter_code
_entity_poly.pdbx_strand_id
1 'polypeptide(L)'
;MFCISFEPNYIFYSHYTYMAFLSSLTSSASSSGILNKLKEFISKLKIKNVLMIILAIVLIIVIYYIYTKYFSKGYGRTIENMENESGDKTAELMLFHVDWCPHCKTAKPEWDQVKAEYQNKKINGYKVMFNEINCTDETPEKVKMIETYKIEGYPTIKLVKDNQVIDFDAKPTKDTLTKFLNTVL
;
A
#
# COMPACT_ATOMS: atom_id res chain seq x y z
N MET A 1 -56.04 57.45 25.51
CA MET A 1 -55.34 57.08 24.26
C MET A 1 -53.85 57.25 24.56
N PHE A 2 -53.09 56.23 24.94
CA PHE A 2 -52.79 54.96 24.26
C PHE A 2 -52.53 53.80 25.25
N CYS A 3 -52.85 52.57 24.83
CA CYS A 3 -52.46 51.27 25.41
C CYS A 3 -50.92 51.08 25.35
N ILE A 4 -50.27 50.13 26.06
CA ILE A 4 -50.11 48.68 25.82
C ILE A 4 -49.24 48.16 27.01
N SER A 5 -49.63 47.19 27.85
CA SER A 5 -49.62 45.71 27.74
C SER A 5 -48.25 44.99 27.89
N PHE A 6 -48.30 43.89 28.67
CA PHE A 6 -47.42 42.69 28.77
C PHE A 6 -46.16 42.66 29.68
N GLU A 7 -46.28 41.89 30.77
CA GLU A 7 -45.18 41.10 31.36
C GLU A 7 -44.70 40.05 30.35
N PRO A 8 -43.37 39.84 30.24
CA PRO A 8 -42.80 38.64 30.85
C PRO A 8 -41.39 38.94 31.38
N ASN A 9 -40.82 38.10 32.26
CA ASN A 9 -39.39 37.72 32.29
C ASN A 9 -38.97 37.13 33.65
N TYR A 10 -39.57 35.99 33.99
CA TYR A 10 -39.10 35.06 35.02
C TYR A 10 -37.82 34.29 34.61
N ILE A 11 -37.13 34.72 33.55
CA ILE A 11 -35.97 34.04 32.94
C ILE A 11 -34.63 34.72 33.33
N PHE A 12 -34.66 35.91 33.92
CA PHE A 12 -33.43 36.69 34.18
C PHE A 12 -32.61 36.24 35.40
N TYR A 13 -33.18 35.48 36.34
CA TYR A 13 -32.45 35.07 37.56
C TYR A 13 -31.53 33.84 37.38
N SER A 14 -31.70 33.05 36.31
CA SER A 14 -30.86 31.87 36.04
C SER A 14 -29.50 32.20 35.42
N HIS A 15 -29.37 33.35 34.75
CA HIS A 15 -28.15 33.68 34.00
C HIS A 15 -27.06 34.36 34.85
N TYR A 16 -27.44 35.04 35.94
CA TYR A 16 -26.49 35.74 36.81
C TYR A 16 -25.70 34.78 37.71
N THR A 17 -26.26 33.64 38.07
CA THR A 17 -25.56 32.63 38.89
C THR A 17 -24.55 31.81 38.07
N TYR A 18 -24.83 31.54 36.79
CA TYR A 18 -23.87 30.88 35.89
C TYR A 18 -22.66 31.75 35.53
N MET A 19 -22.87 33.06 35.31
CA MET A 19 -21.78 33.99 35.01
C MET A 19 -20.89 34.26 36.22
N ALA A 20 -21.42 34.17 37.45
CA ALA A 20 -20.63 34.28 38.68
C ALA A 20 -19.82 33.00 39.00
N PHE A 21 -20.28 31.83 38.57
CA PHE A 21 -19.53 30.57 38.72
C PHE A 21 -18.40 30.44 37.69
N LEU A 22 -18.62 30.92 36.46
CA LEU A 22 -17.60 30.94 35.40
C LEU A 22 -16.47 31.98 35.65
N SER A 23 -16.75 33.07 36.35
CA SER A 23 -15.71 34.05 36.72
C SER A 23 -14.77 33.55 37.84
N SER A 24 -15.25 32.68 38.74
CA SER A 24 -14.40 32.00 39.74
C SER A 24 -13.52 30.90 39.14
N LEU A 25 -13.97 30.20 38.09
CA LEU A 25 -13.20 29.13 37.43
C LEU A 25 -12.05 29.64 36.54
N THR A 26 -12.04 30.92 36.16
CA THR A 26 -10.96 31.50 35.34
C THR A 26 -9.81 32.09 36.15
N SER A 27 -9.89 32.06 37.48
CA SER A 27 -8.86 32.63 38.37
C SER A 27 -7.77 31.64 38.80
N SER A 28 -7.70 30.45 38.19
CA SER A 28 -6.60 29.49 38.45
C SER A 28 -6.07 28.82 37.18
N ALA A 29 -5.60 29.62 36.23
CA ALA A 29 -4.60 29.15 35.26
C ALA A 29 -3.59 30.27 34.99
N SER A 30 -2.66 30.44 35.93
CA SER A 30 -1.43 31.20 35.72
C SER A 30 -0.63 30.53 34.60
N SER A 31 -0.88 30.94 33.35
CA SER A 31 -0.17 30.50 32.14
C SER A 31 0.43 31.69 31.38
N SER A 32 0.69 32.80 32.07
CA SER A 32 1.22 34.03 31.46
C SER A 32 2.66 33.83 30.94
N GLY A 33 3.48 32.99 31.56
CA GLY A 33 4.86 32.74 31.13
C GLY A 33 4.98 31.84 29.88
N ILE A 34 4.18 30.77 29.80
CA ILE A 34 4.21 29.81 28.68
C ILE A 34 3.51 30.40 27.47
N LEU A 35 2.40 31.12 27.66
CA LEU A 35 1.70 31.80 26.56
C LEU A 35 2.54 32.94 25.98
N ASN A 36 3.29 33.68 26.80
CA ASN A 36 4.18 34.73 26.30
C ASN A 36 5.39 34.16 25.56
N LYS A 37 5.99 33.05 26.05
CA LYS A 37 7.03 32.32 25.31
C LYS A 37 6.48 31.73 24.01
N LEU A 38 5.31 31.11 24.03
CA LEU A 38 4.65 30.55 22.86
C LEU A 38 4.34 31.64 21.82
N LYS A 39 3.85 32.81 22.25
CA LYS A 39 3.65 33.98 21.38
C LYS A 39 4.95 34.50 20.78
N GLU A 40 6.05 34.50 21.54
CA GLU A 40 7.38 34.91 21.04
C GLU A 40 7.97 33.90 20.03
N PHE A 41 7.68 32.60 20.21
CA PHE A 41 8.03 31.55 19.23
C PHE A 41 7.16 31.65 17.97
N ILE A 42 5.85 31.90 18.12
CA ILE A 42 4.91 32.07 17.00
C ILE A 42 5.19 33.35 16.20
N SER A 43 5.65 34.44 16.83
CA SER A 43 5.96 35.70 16.14
C SER A 43 7.27 35.63 15.33
N LYS A 44 8.22 34.78 15.75
CA LYS A 44 9.46 34.52 15.00
C LYS A 44 9.26 33.58 13.80
N LEU A 45 8.20 32.80 13.82
CA LEU A 45 7.77 31.94 12.71
C LEU A 45 7.11 32.81 11.64
N LYS A 46 7.91 33.25 10.66
CA LYS A 46 7.39 33.96 9.48
C LYS A 46 6.26 33.14 8.87
N ILE A 47 5.06 33.73 8.79
CA ILE A 47 3.83 33.04 8.32
C ILE A 47 4.04 32.36 6.96
N LYS A 48 4.88 32.94 6.09
CA LYS A 48 5.29 32.32 4.81
C LYS A 48 6.05 31.00 4.99
N ASN A 49 6.94 30.91 5.98
CA ASN A 49 7.71 29.69 6.26
C ASN A 49 6.83 28.64 6.94
N VAL A 50 5.90 29.05 7.82
CA VAL A 50 4.91 28.16 8.42
C VAL A 50 3.98 27.58 7.35
N LEU A 51 3.50 28.41 6.44
CA LEU A 51 2.66 27.99 5.32
C LEU A 51 3.41 27.00 4.40
N MET A 52 4.69 27.25 4.14
CA MET A 52 5.54 26.33 3.37
C MET A 52 5.74 24.99 4.08
N ILE A 53 5.94 24.99 5.40
CA ILE A 53 6.09 23.75 6.20
C ILE A 53 4.76 22.96 6.22
N ILE A 54 3.62 23.64 6.41
CA ILE A 54 2.30 22.99 6.39
C ILE A 54 2.03 22.38 5.01
N LEU A 55 2.31 23.11 3.93
CA LEU A 55 2.16 22.60 2.56
C LEU A 55 3.05 21.37 2.32
N ALA A 56 4.31 21.42 2.77
CA ALA A 56 5.23 20.30 2.66
C ALA A 56 4.73 19.07 3.45
N ILE A 57 4.23 19.27 4.67
CA ILE A 57 3.66 18.19 5.48
C ILE A 57 2.42 17.59 4.80
N VAL A 58 1.52 18.42 4.27
CA VAL A 58 0.34 17.94 3.53
C VAL A 58 0.77 17.14 2.29
N LEU A 59 1.77 17.62 1.54
CA LEU A 59 2.31 16.89 0.40
C LEU A 59 2.93 15.55 0.84
N ILE A 60 3.72 15.53 1.91
CA ILE A 60 4.32 14.30 2.46
C ILE A 60 3.23 13.32 2.90
N ILE A 61 2.15 13.79 3.53
CA ILE A 61 1.02 12.96 3.94
C ILE A 61 0.30 12.39 2.72
N VAL A 62 -0.01 13.22 1.71
CA VAL A 62 -0.64 12.78 0.47
C VAL A 62 0.24 11.76 -0.24
N ILE A 63 1.53 12.04 -0.34
CA ILE A 63 2.54 11.14 -0.89
C ILE A 63 2.57 9.82 -0.10
N TYR A 64 2.59 9.86 1.23
CA TYR A 64 2.55 8.67 2.09
C TYR A 64 1.26 7.85 1.93
N TYR A 65 0.11 8.53 1.80
CA TYR A 65 -1.17 7.87 1.51
C TYR A 65 -1.17 7.21 0.12
N ILE A 66 -0.57 7.87 -0.88
CA ILE A 66 -0.39 7.29 -2.22
C ILE A 66 0.58 6.11 -2.13
N TYR A 67 1.72 6.23 -1.47
CA TYR A 67 2.65 5.11 -1.27
C TYR A 67 1.94 3.95 -0.59
N THR A 68 1.33 4.12 0.58
CA THR A 68 0.70 2.99 1.27
C THR A 68 -0.46 2.34 0.48
N LYS A 69 -1.22 3.11 -0.30
CA LYS A 69 -2.37 2.60 -1.07
C LYS A 69 -1.99 1.99 -2.43
N TYR A 70 -0.99 2.54 -3.12
CA TYR A 70 -0.56 2.07 -4.44
C TYR A 70 0.66 1.13 -4.39
N PHE A 71 1.49 1.20 -3.33
CA PHE A 71 2.69 0.36 -3.18
C PHE A 71 2.37 -1.03 -2.64
N SER A 72 1.28 -1.23 -1.88
CA SER A 72 0.96 -2.53 -1.28
C SER A 72 0.26 -3.53 -2.21
N LYS A 73 -0.26 -3.10 -3.37
CA LYS A 73 -1.03 -3.98 -4.27
C LYS A 73 -0.40 -4.29 -5.62
N GLY A 74 0.61 -3.56 -6.09
CA GLY A 74 1.12 -3.82 -7.44
C GLY A 74 2.35 -3.03 -7.87
N TYR A 75 3.22 -2.63 -6.94
CA TYR A 75 4.60 -2.36 -7.35
C TYR A 75 5.27 -3.72 -7.44
N GLY A 76 5.52 -4.18 -8.67
CA GLY A 76 6.22 -5.43 -8.93
C GLY A 76 7.42 -5.56 -8.00
N ARG A 77 7.75 -6.79 -7.61
CA ARG A 77 9.05 -7.07 -7.02
C ARG A 77 10.09 -6.51 -7.99
N THR A 78 10.51 -5.27 -7.78
CA THR A 78 11.83 -4.85 -8.17
C THR A 78 12.69 -5.89 -7.52
N ILE A 79 13.58 -6.42 -8.33
CA ILE A 79 14.53 -7.40 -7.89
C ILE A 79 15.55 -6.68 -6.99
N GLU A 80 15.07 -6.18 -5.88
CA GLU A 80 15.83 -5.66 -4.76
C GLU A 80 16.01 -6.88 -3.89
N ASN A 81 17.13 -7.55 -4.12
CA ASN A 81 17.82 -8.40 -3.18
C ASN A 81 16.90 -9.04 -2.14
N MET A 82 16.33 -10.19 -2.49
CA MET A 82 16.17 -11.24 -1.48
C MET A 82 17.55 -11.83 -1.15
N GLU A 83 18.54 -10.97 -0.86
CA GLU A 83 19.50 -11.31 0.18
C GLU A 83 18.71 -11.20 1.48
N ASN A 84 17.89 -12.22 1.73
CA ASN A 84 17.60 -12.54 3.11
C ASN A 84 18.98 -12.74 3.75
N GLU A 85 19.27 -12.00 4.80
CA GLU A 85 20.49 -12.19 5.62
C GLU A 85 20.57 -13.62 6.20
N SER A 86 19.53 -14.44 6.00
CA SER A 86 19.58 -15.90 6.02
C SER A 86 19.78 -16.41 4.60
N GLY A 87 20.89 -17.08 4.30
CA GLY A 87 21.31 -17.55 2.96
C GLY A 87 20.38 -18.51 2.18
N ASP A 88 19.07 -18.41 2.38
CA ASP A 88 18.01 -19.10 1.63
C ASP A 88 17.67 -18.30 0.37
N LYS A 89 18.18 -18.79 -0.77
CA LYS A 89 17.83 -18.27 -2.09
C LYS A 89 16.39 -18.61 -2.42
N THR A 90 15.69 -17.71 -3.11
CA THR A 90 14.30 -17.92 -3.54
C THR A 90 14.21 -17.81 -5.05
N ALA A 91 13.48 -18.74 -5.67
CA ALA A 91 13.18 -18.72 -7.08
C ALA A 91 11.67 -18.67 -7.29
N GLU A 92 11.20 -17.69 -8.06
CA GLU A 92 9.78 -17.47 -8.30
C GLU A 92 9.41 -17.81 -9.75
N LEU A 93 8.51 -18.76 -9.92
CA LEU A 93 7.94 -19.13 -11.20
C LEU A 93 6.59 -18.44 -11.38
N MET A 94 6.45 -17.63 -12.42
CA MET A 94 5.26 -16.86 -12.75
C MET A 94 4.59 -17.41 -14.00
N LEU A 95 3.30 -17.69 -13.93
CA LEU A 95 2.45 -18.05 -15.07
C LEU A 95 1.55 -16.86 -15.44
N PHE A 96 1.71 -16.35 -16.65
CA PHE A 96 0.83 -15.36 -17.26
C PHE A 96 -0.19 -16.09 -18.14
N HIS A 97 -1.47 -15.95 -17.82
CA HIS A 97 -2.55 -16.65 -18.52
C HIS A 97 -3.79 -15.76 -18.70
N VAL A 98 -4.71 -16.20 -19.57
CA VAL A 98 -6.04 -15.60 -19.78
C VAL A 98 -7.12 -16.69 -19.79
N ASP A 99 -8.34 -16.34 -19.40
CA ASP A 99 -9.41 -17.32 -19.15
C ASP A 99 -10.06 -17.87 -20.43
N TRP A 100 -10.02 -17.09 -21.51
CA TRP A 100 -10.61 -17.44 -22.80
C TRP A 100 -9.67 -18.26 -23.70
N CYS A 101 -8.37 -18.35 -23.39
CA CYS A 101 -7.40 -19.02 -24.24
C CYS A 101 -7.49 -20.56 -24.10
N PRO A 102 -7.77 -21.31 -25.18
CA PRO A 102 -7.86 -22.77 -25.13
C PRO A 102 -6.53 -23.43 -24.74
N HIS A 103 -5.39 -22.86 -25.14
CA HIS A 103 -4.07 -23.36 -24.75
C HIS A 103 -3.81 -23.19 -23.25
N CYS A 104 -4.26 -22.09 -22.65
CA CYS A 104 -4.14 -21.85 -21.21
C CYS A 104 -4.95 -22.87 -20.39
N LYS A 105 -6.13 -23.26 -20.86
CA LYS A 105 -6.97 -24.28 -20.19
C LYS A 105 -6.28 -25.63 -20.07
N THR A 106 -5.42 -25.99 -21.03
CA THR A 106 -4.63 -27.23 -20.97
C THR A 106 -3.40 -27.11 -20.07
N ALA A 107 -2.80 -25.93 -19.97
CA ALA A 107 -1.62 -25.69 -19.15
C ALA A 107 -1.93 -25.58 -17.65
N LYS A 108 -3.11 -25.04 -17.30
CA LYS A 108 -3.55 -24.82 -15.91
C LYS A 108 -3.53 -26.10 -15.03
N PRO A 109 -4.11 -27.24 -15.44
CA PRO A 109 -4.07 -28.46 -14.61
C PRO A 109 -2.66 -29.02 -14.42
N GLU A 110 -1.78 -28.87 -15.40
CA GLU A 110 -0.38 -29.29 -15.32
C GLU A 110 0.40 -28.38 -14.34
N TRP A 111 0.18 -27.07 -14.46
CA TRP A 111 0.74 -26.07 -13.55
C TRP A 111 0.29 -26.30 -12.10
N ASP A 112 -0.99 -26.54 -11.88
CA ASP A 112 -1.54 -26.76 -10.53
C ASP A 112 -0.97 -28.02 -9.88
N GLN A 113 -0.73 -29.09 -10.64
CA GLN A 113 -0.07 -30.29 -10.15
C GLN A 113 1.38 -30.00 -9.71
N VAL A 114 2.16 -29.32 -10.55
CA VAL A 114 3.56 -28.98 -10.23
C VAL A 114 3.61 -28.01 -9.06
N LYS A 115 2.71 -27.02 -9.00
CA LYS A 115 2.56 -26.10 -7.88
C LYS A 115 2.26 -26.87 -6.59
N ALA A 116 1.28 -27.77 -6.59
CA ALA A 116 0.98 -28.58 -5.41
C ALA A 116 2.19 -29.42 -4.95
N GLU A 117 3.00 -29.90 -5.91
CA GLU A 117 4.16 -30.73 -5.62
C GLU A 117 5.38 -29.91 -5.16
N TYR A 118 5.62 -28.69 -5.67
CA TYR A 118 6.87 -27.95 -5.46
C TYR A 118 6.72 -26.60 -4.74
N GLN A 119 5.50 -26.15 -4.46
CA GLN A 119 5.27 -24.90 -3.74
C GLN A 119 5.95 -24.93 -2.37
N ASN A 120 6.77 -23.91 -2.10
CA ASN A 120 7.57 -23.76 -0.88
C ASN A 120 8.60 -24.88 -0.64
N LYS A 121 8.86 -25.77 -1.61
CA LYS A 121 9.93 -26.75 -1.50
C LYS A 121 11.28 -26.11 -1.85
N LYS A 122 12.34 -26.68 -1.28
CA LYS A 122 13.72 -26.32 -1.63
C LYS A 122 14.24 -27.30 -2.68
N ILE A 123 14.72 -26.77 -3.80
CA ILE A 123 15.41 -27.51 -4.87
C ILE A 123 16.79 -26.86 -5.02
N ASN A 124 17.87 -27.63 -4.88
CA ASN A 124 19.25 -27.15 -5.05
C ASN A 124 19.60 -25.88 -4.25
N GLY A 125 18.99 -25.70 -3.07
CA GLY A 125 19.19 -24.53 -2.20
C GLY A 125 18.27 -23.34 -2.49
N TYR A 126 17.41 -23.43 -3.51
CA TYR A 126 16.41 -22.42 -3.85
C TYR A 126 15.02 -22.84 -3.35
N LYS A 127 14.35 -21.97 -2.60
CA LYS A 127 12.94 -22.11 -2.28
C LYS A 127 12.09 -21.73 -3.49
N VAL A 128 11.27 -22.65 -3.99
CA VAL A 128 10.42 -22.42 -5.16
C VAL A 128 9.09 -21.80 -4.76
N MET A 129 8.73 -20.70 -5.39
CA MET A 129 7.45 -20.03 -5.23
C MET A 129 6.72 -19.98 -6.57
N PHE A 130 5.45 -20.36 -6.59
CA PHE A 130 4.61 -20.31 -7.79
C PHE A 130 3.62 -19.15 -7.67
N ASN A 131 3.54 -18.35 -8.72
CA ASN A 131 2.63 -17.23 -8.83
C ASN A 131 1.86 -17.30 -10.15
N GLU A 132 0.56 -17.01 -10.10
CA GLU A 132 -0.33 -17.07 -11.26
C GLU A 132 -0.92 -15.67 -11.47
N ILE A 133 -0.75 -15.13 -12.67
CA ILE A 133 -1.19 -13.81 -13.06
C ILE A 133 -2.24 -13.98 -14.14
N ASN A 134 -3.50 -13.70 -13.77
CA ASN A 134 -4.61 -13.64 -14.70
C ASN A 134 -4.61 -12.29 -15.41
N CYS A 135 -4.29 -12.28 -16.70
CA CYS A 135 -4.23 -11.12 -17.56
C CYS A 135 -5.54 -10.86 -18.35
N THR A 136 -6.66 -11.52 -18.00
CA THR A 136 -7.97 -11.30 -18.65
C THR A 136 -8.47 -9.87 -18.43
N ASP A 137 -8.37 -9.35 -17.20
CA ASP A 137 -8.73 -7.96 -16.92
C ASP A 137 -7.49 -7.07 -17.04
N GLU A 138 -7.61 -5.96 -17.77
CA GLU A 138 -6.55 -4.97 -17.95
C GLU A 138 -6.52 -3.98 -16.78
N THR A 139 -6.07 -4.43 -15.60
CA THR A 139 -5.77 -3.48 -14.51
C THR A 139 -4.43 -2.79 -14.76
N PRO A 140 -4.23 -1.52 -14.32
CA PRO A 140 -2.97 -0.81 -14.52
C PRO A 140 -1.73 -1.57 -14.00
N GLU A 141 -1.90 -2.33 -12.91
CA GLU A 141 -0.86 -3.17 -12.32
C GLU A 141 -0.47 -4.34 -13.25
N LYS A 142 -1.46 -5.01 -13.86
CA LYS A 142 -1.22 -6.13 -14.79
C LYS A 142 -0.60 -5.65 -16.10
N VAL A 143 -1.06 -4.52 -16.64
CA VAL A 143 -0.45 -3.90 -17.84
C VAL A 143 1.03 -3.62 -17.60
N LYS A 144 1.37 -3.02 -16.45
CA LYS A 144 2.75 -2.78 -16.07
C LYS A 144 3.56 -4.08 -15.96
N MET A 145 2.98 -5.16 -15.42
CA MET A 145 3.66 -6.48 -15.36
C MET A 145 3.90 -7.07 -16.76
N ILE A 146 2.90 -7.04 -17.64
CA ILE A 146 3.00 -7.52 -19.02
C ILE A 146 4.13 -6.80 -19.76
N GLU A 147 4.22 -5.47 -19.61
CA GLU A 147 5.30 -4.66 -20.20
C GLU A 147 6.67 -4.97 -19.56
N THR A 148 6.73 -5.06 -18.24
CA THR A 148 7.98 -5.32 -17.49
C THR A 148 8.59 -6.67 -17.86
N TYR A 149 7.75 -7.70 -17.98
CA TYR A 149 8.17 -9.06 -18.33
C TYR A 149 8.12 -9.36 -19.83
N LYS A 150 7.80 -8.35 -20.66
CA LYS A 150 7.69 -8.45 -22.12
C LYS A 150 6.85 -9.65 -22.56
N ILE A 151 5.63 -9.75 -22.02
CA ILE A 151 4.73 -10.85 -22.31
C ILE A 151 4.03 -10.59 -23.64
N GLU A 152 4.43 -11.32 -24.69
CA GLU A 152 3.89 -11.17 -26.05
C GLU A 152 2.68 -12.09 -26.33
N GLY A 153 2.47 -13.12 -25.51
CA GLY A 153 1.40 -14.10 -25.72
C GLY A 153 1.08 -14.94 -24.48
N TYR A 154 0.06 -15.78 -24.59
CA TYR A 154 -0.42 -16.62 -23.49
C TYR A 154 -0.59 -18.10 -23.93
N PRO A 155 -0.25 -19.08 -23.07
CA PRO A 155 0.37 -18.92 -21.75
C PRO A 155 1.87 -18.61 -21.86
N THR A 156 2.39 -17.74 -20.98
CA THR A 156 3.83 -17.47 -20.86
C THR A 156 4.28 -17.77 -19.44
N ILE A 157 5.41 -18.47 -19.29
CA ILE A 157 6.01 -18.79 -17.99
C ILE A 157 7.38 -18.16 -17.90
N LYS A 158 7.64 -17.49 -16.76
CA LYS A 158 8.91 -16.82 -16.46
C LYS A 158 9.42 -17.30 -15.10
N LEU A 159 10.71 -17.56 -14.97
CA LEU A 159 11.37 -17.86 -13.70
C LEU A 159 12.26 -16.69 -13.30
N VAL A 160 12.10 -16.19 -12.08
CA VAL A 160 12.96 -15.17 -11.48
C VAL A 160 13.84 -15.84 -10.44
N LYS A 161 15.16 -15.80 -10.63
CA LYS A 161 16.18 -16.28 -9.68
C LYS A 161 17.39 -15.36 -9.71
N ASP A 162 18.01 -15.07 -8.57
CA ASP A 162 19.29 -14.32 -8.50
C ASP A 162 19.36 -13.09 -9.44
N ASN A 163 18.31 -12.27 -9.40
CA ASN A 163 18.14 -11.11 -10.27
C ASN A 163 18.02 -11.33 -11.79
N GLN A 164 17.84 -12.57 -12.22
CA GLN A 164 17.68 -12.95 -13.61
C GLN A 164 16.26 -13.43 -13.86
N VAL A 165 15.70 -13.02 -15.00
CA VAL A 165 14.45 -13.52 -15.55
C VAL A 165 14.80 -14.51 -16.65
N ILE A 166 14.33 -15.74 -16.51
CA ILE A 166 14.56 -16.85 -17.44
C ILE A 166 13.23 -17.24 -18.07
N ASP A 167 13.23 -17.32 -19.39
CA ASP A 167 12.05 -17.65 -20.18
C ASP A 167 11.89 -19.16 -20.28
N PHE A 168 10.65 -19.64 -20.19
CA PHE A 168 10.32 -21.03 -20.42
C PHE A 168 9.70 -21.21 -21.80
N ASP A 169 10.48 -21.79 -22.71
CA ASP A 169 10.11 -21.93 -24.13
C ASP A 169 9.51 -23.31 -24.49
N ALA A 170 9.26 -24.18 -23.50
CA ALA A 170 8.72 -25.51 -23.72
C ALA A 170 7.20 -25.55 -23.52
N LYS A 171 6.56 -26.63 -23.98
CA LYS A 171 5.15 -26.88 -23.69
C LYS A 171 4.97 -27.05 -22.16
N PRO A 172 4.03 -26.35 -21.50
CA PRO A 172 3.83 -26.43 -20.05
C PRO A 172 3.13 -27.74 -19.66
N THR A 173 3.91 -28.80 -19.50
CA THR A 173 3.45 -30.09 -18.97
C THR A 173 4.18 -30.37 -17.66
N LYS A 174 3.65 -31.26 -16.83
CA LYS A 174 4.26 -31.64 -15.57
C LYS A 174 5.73 -32.03 -15.72
N ASP A 175 6.04 -32.84 -16.73
CA ASP A 175 7.40 -33.33 -16.98
C ASP A 175 8.37 -32.22 -17.39
N THR A 176 7.95 -31.31 -18.28
CA THR A 176 8.82 -30.24 -18.77
C THR A 176 9.06 -29.19 -17.68
N LEU A 177 8.04 -28.85 -16.90
CA LEU A 177 8.16 -27.94 -15.75
C LEU A 177 9.07 -28.53 -14.67
N THR A 178 8.90 -29.81 -14.35
CA THR A 178 9.75 -30.50 -13.37
C THR A 178 11.20 -30.56 -13.83
N LYS A 179 11.45 -30.90 -15.11
CA LYS A 179 12.81 -30.90 -15.69
C LYS A 179 13.42 -29.50 -15.66
N PHE A 180 12.64 -28.48 -16.01
CA PHE A 180 13.09 -27.10 -15.97
C PHE A 180 13.50 -26.67 -14.56
N LEU A 181 12.67 -26.94 -13.55
CA LEU A 181 13.01 -26.64 -12.15
C LEU A 181 14.29 -27.35 -11.71
N ASN A 182 14.47 -28.62 -12.04
CA ASN A 182 15.68 -29.37 -11.64
C ASN A 182 16.96 -28.99 -12.42
N THR A 183 16.82 -28.37 -13.59
CA THR A 183 17.96 -27.96 -14.43
C THR A 183 18.38 -26.52 -14.15
N VAL A 184 17.41 -25.66 -13.86
CA VAL A 184 17.61 -24.22 -13.75
C VAL A 184 17.85 -23.79 -12.30
N LEU A 185 17.30 -24.50 -11.31
CA LEU A 185 17.60 -24.27 -9.89
C LEU A 185 18.79 -25.12 -9.47
#